data_AF-A0A0E3BIE3-F1
#
_entry.id   AF-A0A0E3BIE3-F1
#
_cell.length_a   1.000
_cell.length_b   1.000
_cell.length_c   1.000
_cell.angle_alpha   90.00
_cell.angle_beta   90.00
_cell.angle_gamma   90.00
#
_symmetry.space_group_name_H-M   'P 1'
#
loop_
_entity.id
_entity.type
_entity.pdbx_description
1 polymer ?
#
loop_
_entity_poly.entity_id
_entity_poly.type
_entity_poly.pdbx_seq_one_letter_code
_entity_poly.pdbx_strand_id
1 'polypeptide(L)'
;RIGEVQLPEVILAVDAQVRFSWIMLGREPRSTDELLMVYAGIMAHGTSLTAVECARMIPQLSATSIRQAMRWARDERRLSQACQAVLEFMQRHPIAATWGRSDLASSDMMSMETTKRVWQARLDPRRNTPSIGIYSHVKDRWGIFHAQPFVLNERQAGVAIEGVIRQEKLETSQLAVDTHGYTDFAMSHARLLGFDLCPRLKELKQRHLFVPRGTKVPAEIAAVCEANVDVALIEKHWDSLVHLAASVMSGHASAVAALARFGSAAQGDPIYEAGVQLGRLLRTAFLADYFVKDAFRNELRRVLNRGEAVNALKRAIYTGRISPAQAKRVDEMQAVADALSLMANIVMAWNTSQMQAVLDRWSNRRQVIPPELIGKIAPTRLESINLRG
;
A
#
# COMPACT_ATOMS: atom_id res chain seq x y z
N ARG A 1 22.03 8.68 20.07
CA ARG A 1 21.20 7.44 20.06
C ARG A 1 19.76 7.86 20.24
N ILE A 2 18.83 7.24 19.51
CA ILE A 2 17.41 7.30 19.85
C ILE A 2 17.27 6.43 21.11
N GLY A 3 16.72 6.95 22.20
CA GLY A 3 16.55 6.18 23.45
C GLY A 3 15.55 5.04 23.27
N GLU A 4 15.56 4.06 24.19
CA GLU A 4 14.48 3.07 24.23
C GLU A 4 13.16 3.78 24.56
N VAL A 5 12.14 3.55 23.74
CA VAL A 5 10.80 4.15 23.87
C VAL A 5 9.74 3.06 23.81
N GLN A 6 8.64 3.28 24.51
CA GLN A 6 7.50 2.36 24.49
C GLN A 6 6.54 2.73 23.36
N LEU A 7 5.90 1.74 22.72
CA LEU A 7 4.92 2.00 21.65
C LEU A 7 3.80 2.97 22.06
N PRO A 8 3.20 2.88 23.27
CA PRO A 8 2.26 3.89 23.75
C PRO A 8 2.83 5.32 23.78
N GLU A 9 4.10 5.50 24.14
CA GLU A 9 4.75 6.81 24.14
C GLU A 9 4.94 7.35 22.71
N VAL A 10 5.25 6.47 21.76
CA VAL A 10 5.32 6.80 20.33
C VAL A 10 3.96 7.28 19.81
N ILE A 11 2.87 6.57 20.17
CA ILE A 11 1.48 6.94 19.81
C ILE A 11 1.16 8.34 20.36
N LEU A 12 1.42 8.56 21.65
CA LEU A 12 1.17 9.85 22.31
C LEU A 12 1.98 10.99 21.69
N ALA A 13 3.27 10.76 21.42
CA ALA A 13 4.16 11.77 20.85
C ALA A 13 3.72 12.22 19.45
N VAL A 14 3.28 11.27 18.61
CA VAL A 14 2.75 11.60 17.28
C VAL A 14 1.38 12.25 17.39
N ASP A 15 0.49 11.77 18.26
CA ASP A 15 -0.84 12.37 18.43
C ASP A 15 -0.77 13.81 18.94
N ALA A 16 0.19 14.14 19.79
CA ALA A 16 0.42 15.50 20.26
C ALA A 16 0.72 16.49 19.11
N GLN A 17 1.32 16.00 18.00
CA GLN A 17 1.64 16.80 16.82
C GLN A 17 0.51 16.78 15.78
N VAL A 18 -0.10 15.61 15.57
CA VAL A 18 -1.04 15.38 14.45
C VAL A 18 -2.49 15.54 14.86
N ARG A 19 -2.82 15.25 16.12
CA ARG A 19 -4.19 15.16 16.66
C ARG A 19 -5.04 14.17 15.88
N PHE A 20 -4.48 13.02 15.51
CA PHE A 20 -5.23 11.97 14.82
C PHE A 20 -6.35 11.42 15.71
N SER A 21 -6.22 11.49 17.03
CA SER A 21 -7.30 11.14 17.96
C SER A 21 -8.52 12.06 17.82
N TRP A 22 -8.30 13.35 17.49
CA TRP A 22 -9.38 14.30 17.27
C TRP A 22 -10.12 13.98 15.97
N ILE A 23 -9.40 13.56 14.94
CA ILE A 23 -9.98 13.07 13.68
C ILE A 23 -10.85 11.83 13.95
N MET A 24 -10.33 10.88 14.73
CA MET A 24 -11.06 9.67 15.11
C MET A 24 -12.33 9.95 15.91
N LEU A 25 -12.35 11.00 16.72
CA LEU A 25 -13.55 11.43 17.46
C LEU A 25 -14.43 12.41 16.67
N GLY A 26 -13.89 13.08 15.66
CA GLY A 26 -14.49 14.22 14.96
C GLY A 26 -14.49 15.52 15.79
N ARG A 27 -13.79 15.54 16.93
CA ARG A 27 -13.67 16.65 17.88
C ARG A 27 -12.55 16.40 18.88
N GLU A 28 -12.21 17.41 19.66
CA GLU A 28 -11.33 17.25 20.82
C GLU A 28 -11.90 16.23 21.83
N PRO A 29 -11.07 15.35 22.43
CA PRO A 29 -11.46 14.48 23.53
C PRO A 29 -11.97 15.27 24.72
N ARG A 30 -13.06 14.84 25.34
CA ARG A 30 -13.66 15.48 26.53
C ARG A 30 -12.98 15.07 27.83
N SER A 31 -12.26 13.95 27.82
CA SER A 31 -11.57 13.42 28.99
C SER A 31 -10.37 12.57 28.57
N THR A 32 -9.48 12.34 29.53
CA THR A 32 -8.36 11.41 29.37
C THR A 32 -8.84 10.01 29.03
N ASP A 33 -9.94 9.54 29.63
CA ASP A 33 -10.50 8.21 29.35
C ASP A 33 -10.97 8.07 27.90
N GLU A 34 -11.59 9.12 27.34
CA GLU A 34 -12.02 9.12 25.94
C GLU A 34 -10.81 9.06 25.00
N LEU A 35 -9.74 9.79 25.32
CA LEU A 35 -8.48 9.75 24.58
C LEU A 35 -7.83 8.36 24.65
N LEU A 36 -7.74 7.78 25.84
CA LEU A 36 -7.22 6.42 26.04
C LEU A 36 -8.06 5.39 25.28
N MET A 37 -9.38 5.56 25.21
CA MET A 37 -10.25 4.69 24.43
C MET A 37 -9.88 4.72 22.94
N VAL A 38 -9.54 5.89 22.39
CA VAL A 38 -9.09 5.99 20.99
C VAL A 38 -7.84 5.14 20.76
N TYR A 39 -6.82 5.32 21.60
CA TYR A 39 -5.58 4.55 21.48
C TYR A 39 -5.82 3.06 21.67
N ALA A 40 -6.62 2.68 22.67
CA ALA A 40 -6.95 1.28 22.92
C ALA A 40 -7.70 0.62 21.75
N GLY A 41 -8.64 1.34 21.13
CA GLY A 41 -9.40 0.86 19.98
C GLY A 41 -8.51 0.65 18.74
N ILE A 42 -7.63 1.62 18.46
CA ILE A 42 -6.65 1.52 17.36
C ILE A 42 -5.66 0.40 17.63
N MET A 43 -5.09 0.32 18.83
CA MET A 43 -4.15 -0.75 19.20
C MET A 43 -4.80 -2.13 19.13
N ALA A 44 -6.03 -2.28 19.60
CA ALA A 44 -6.71 -3.58 19.56
C ALA A 44 -6.99 -4.06 18.12
N HIS A 45 -7.20 -3.15 17.16
CA HIS A 45 -7.32 -3.51 15.74
C HIS A 45 -5.98 -3.66 15.02
N GLY A 46 -5.03 -2.77 15.31
CA GLY A 46 -3.73 -2.70 14.66
C GLY A 46 -2.69 -3.66 15.23
N THR A 47 -3.00 -4.35 16.33
CA THR A 47 -2.16 -5.39 16.94
C THR A 47 -2.97 -6.67 17.17
N SER A 48 -2.30 -7.73 17.62
CA SER A 48 -2.96 -8.98 18.00
C SER A 48 -3.63 -8.94 19.38
N LEU A 49 -3.65 -7.79 20.06
CA LEU A 49 -4.14 -7.67 21.43
C LEU A 49 -5.67 -7.72 21.48
N THR A 50 -6.19 -8.53 22.41
CA THR A 50 -7.61 -8.55 22.76
C THR A 50 -7.98 -7.37 23.65
N ALA A 51 -9.27 -7.02 23.70
CA ALA A 51 -9.75 -5.98 24.62
C ALA A 51 -9.40 -6.25 26.10
N VAL A 52 -9.25 -7.52 26.50
CA VAL A 52 -8.84 -7.89 27.86
C VAL A 52 -7.35 -7.62 28.08
N GLU A 53 -6.50 -7.94 27.10
CA GLU A 53 -5.08 -7.65 27.17
C GLU A 53 -4.82 -6.14 27.14
N CYS A 54 -5.51 -5.40 26.27
CA CYS A 54 -5.44 -3.94 26.26
C CYS A 54 -5.87 -3.33 27.61
N ALA A 55 -6.91 -3.88 28.28
CA ALA A 55 -7.33 -3.40 29.59
C ALA A 55 -6.29 -3.67 30.69
N ARG A 56 -5.48 -4.74 30.55
CA ARG A 56 -4.36 -4.99 31.47
C ARG A 56 -3.22 -3.98 31.27
N MET A 57 -3.04 -3.50 30.03
CA MET A 57 -2.03 -2.49 29.70
C MET A 57 -2.48 -1.06 30.04
N ILE A 58 -3.79 -0.81 30.02
CA ILE A 58 -4.40 0.50 30.27
C ILE A 58 -5.39 0.36 31.46
N PRO A 59 -4.90 0.37 32.71
CA PRO A 59 -5.71 0.05 33.89
C PRO A 59 -6.87 1.02 34.14
N GLN A 60 -6.84 2.21 33.53
CA GLN A 60 -7.94 3.19 33.56
C GLN A 60 -9.18 2.70 32.78
N LEU A 61 -9.02 1.76 31.85
CA LEU A 61 -10.10 1.31 30.97
C LEU A 61 -10.52 -0.13 31.26
N SER A 62 -11.83 -0.33 31.34
CA SER A 62 -12.39 -1.67 31.38
C SER A 62 -12.34 -2.35 30.00
N ALA A 63 -12.28 -3.69 29.96
CA ALA A 63 -12.40 -4.44 28.70
C ALA A 63 -13.72 -4.14 27.95
N THR A 64 -14.78 -3.74 28.67
CA THR A 64 -16.06 -3.33 28.06
C THR A 64 -15.92 -1.99 27.33
N SER A 65 -15.26 -1.01 27.96
CA SER A 65 -14.96 0.29 27.36
C SER A 65 -14.09 0.13 26.10
N ILE A 66 -13.11 -0.78 26.14
CA ILE A 66 -12.25 -1.06 24.98
C ILE A 66 -13.03 -1.76 23.86
N ARG A 67 -13.94 -2.69 24.16
CA ARG A 67 -14.83 -3.27 23.13
C ARG A 67 -15.72 -2.21 22.50
N GLN A 68 -16.21 -1.25 23.28
CA GLN A 68 -16.95 -0.11 22.74
C GLN A 68 -16.04 0.74 21.83
N ALA A 69 -14.80 1.00 22.26
CA ALA A 69 -13.78 1.66 21.47
C ALA A 69 -13.53 1.00 20.12
N MET A 70 -13.29 -0.31 20.13
CA MET A 70 -13.12 -1.11 18.93
C MET A 70 -14.33 -1.05 17.98
N ARG A 71 -15.55 -0.83 18.47
CA ARG A 71 -16.72 -0.75 17.59
C ARG A 71 -16.77 0.55 16.81
N TRP A 72 -16.58 1.69 17.46
CA TRP A 72 -16.62 2.97 16.77
C TRP A 72 -15.31 3.26 16.01
N ALA A 73 -14.18 2.71 16.44
CA ALA A 73 -12.91 2.80 15.72
C ALA A 73 -12.89 2.05 14.38
N ARG A 74 -13.97 1.33 14.01
CA ARG A 74 -14.14 0.68 12.69
C ARG A 74 -14.58 1.63 11.59
N ASP A 75 -14.82 2.91 11.89
CA ASP A 75 -15.17 3.91 10.89
C ASP A 75 -13.99 4.09 9.91
N GLU A 76 -14.10 3.43 8.75
CA GLU A 76 -13.11 3.41 7.66
C GLU A 76 -12.69 4.84 7.28
N ARG A 77 -13.66 5.74 7.16
CA ARG A 77 -13.39 7.13 6.75
C ARG A 77 -12.51 7.83 7.78
N ARG A 78 -12.81 7.70 9.07
CA ARG A 78 -12.01 8.34 10.13
C ARG A 78 -10.62 7.74 10.24
N LEU A 79 -10.50 6.41 10.14
CA LEU A 79 -9.18 5.76 10.15
C LEU A 79 -8.34 6.16 8.95
N SER A 80 -8.94 6.21 7.76
CA SER A 80 -8.27 6.67 6.54
C SER A 80 -7.79 8.13 6.68
N GLN A 81 -8.64 9.03 7.18
CA GLN A 81 -8.28 10.43 7.43
C GLN A 81 -7.17 10.57 8.49
N ALA A 82 -7.24 9.79 9.57
CA ALA A 82 -6.19 9.75 10.60
C ALA A 82 -4.86 9.25 10.03
N CYS A 83 -4.90 8.19 9.20
CA CYS A 83 -3.74 7.63 8.52
C CYS A 83 -3.09 8.65 7.57
N GLN A 84 -3.91 9.35 6.79
CA GLN A 84 -3.48 10.43 5.89
C GLN A 84 -2.85 11.60 6.66
N ALA A 85 -3.44 12.03 7.77
CA ALA A 85 -2.89 13.13 8.58
C ALA A 85 -1.51 12.78 9.16
N VAL A 86 -1.30 11.54 9.60
CA VAL A 86 0.02 11.07 10.07
C VAL A 86 1.02 10.97 8.92
N LEU A 87 0.57 10.50 7.74
CA LEU A 87 1.39 10.45 6.53
C LEU A 87 1.86 11.84 6.12
N GLU A 88 0.97 12.83 6.08
CA GLU A 88 1.31 14.22 5.76
C GLU A 88 2.29 14.81 6.77
N PHE A 89 2.08 14.57 8.07
CA PHE A 89 3.01 15.00 9.10
C PHE A 89 4.41 14.41 8.88
N MET A 90 4.51 13.12 8.55
CA MET A 90 5.79 12.49 8.21
C MET A 90 6.42 13.18 6.99
N GLN A 91 5.65 13.44 5.93
CA GLN A 91 6.14 14.04 4.69
C GLN A 91 6.52 15.53 4.81
N ARG A 92 6.04 16.25 5.82
CA ARG A 92 6.45 17.64 6.10
C ARG A 92 7.90 17.78 6.58
N HIS A 93 8.52 16.69 7.04
CA HIS A 93 9.91 16.73 7.49
C HIS A 93 10.87 16.83 6.28
N PRO A 94 11.87 17.72 6.30
CA PRO A 94 12.83 17.89 5.19
C PRO A 94 13.52 16.60 4.74
N ILE A 95 13.83 15.70 5.68
CA ILE A 95 14.40 14.39 5.41
C ILE A 95 13.57 13.58 4.40
N ALA A 96 12.24 13.74 4.40
CA ALA A 96 11.36 12.97 3.54
C ALA A 96 11.56 13.27 2.06
N ALA A 97 11.94 14.50 1.73
CA ALA A 97 12.24 14.92 0.36
C ALA A 97 13.47 14.19 -0.21
N THR A 98 14.37 13.67 0.64
CA THR A 98 15.59 12.96 0.21
C THR A 98 15.34 11.51 -0.22
N TRP A 99 14.18 10.94 0.13
CA TRP A 99 13.88 9.53 -0.15
C TRP A 99 13.41 9.28 -1.58
N GLY A 100 12.69 10.22 -2.18
CA GLY A 100 12.04 9.97 -3.47
C GLY A 100 11.38 11.17 -4.11
N ARG A 101 10.84 10.94 -5.30
CA ARG A 101 10.18 11.87 -6.21
C ARG A 101 8.73 12.19 -5.84
N SER A 102 8.16 11.55 -4.81
CA SER A 102 6.77 11.69 -4.32
C SER A 102 5.64 11.14 -5.19
N ASP A 103 5.86 10.99 -6.49
CA ASP A 103 4.87 10.51 -7.46
C ASP A 103 4.95 8.99 -7.72
N LEU A 104 5.89 8.30 -7.10
CA LEU A 104 6.09 6.85 -7.22
C LEU A 104 5.56 6.13 -5.96
N ALA A 105 4.92 4.99 -6.17
CA ALA A 105 4.47 4.12 -5.09
C ALA A 105 4.75 2.65 -5.43
N SER A 106 4.77 1.79 -4.41
CA SER A 106 4.69 0.33 -4.57
C SER A 106 3.40 -0.20 -3.96
N SER A 107 2.89 -1.29 -4.50
CA SER A 107 1.87 -2.09 -3.80
C SER A 107 2.24 -3.56 -3.74
N ASP A 108 1.99 -4.16 -2.58
CA ASP A 108 2.29 -5.56 -2.32
C ASP A 108 1.33 -6.14 -1.26
N MET A 109 1.13 -7.45 -1.33
CA MET A 109 0.29 -8.19 -0.40
C MET A 109 1.12 -8.73 0.77
N MET A 110 0.66 -8.47 1.99
CA MET A 110 1.14 -9.13 3.19
C MET A 110 0.15 -10.21 3.66
N SER A 111 0.58 -11.47 3.65
CA SER A 111 -0.19 -12.57 4.25
C SER A 111 -0.09 -12.58 5.78
N MET A 112 -1.26 -12.68 6.42
CA MET A 112 -1.45 -12.76 7.87
C MET A 112 -2.23 -14.01 8.24
N GLU A 113 -1.70 -14.76 9.20
CA GLU A 113 -2.30 -16.03 9.63
C GLU A 113 -3.62 -15.81 10.36
N THR A 114 -4.57 -16.70 10.16
CA THR A 114 -5.85 -16.73 10.86
C THR A 114 -6.30 -18.19 11.06
N THR A 115 -7.56 -18.39 11.46
CA THR A 115 -8.13 -19.73 11.62
C THR A 115 -8.88 -20.15 10.35
N LYS A 116 -8.96 -21.47 10.09
CA LYS A 116 -9.77 -22.04 9.00
C LYS A 116 -11.28 -21.72 9.10
N ARG A 117 -11.74 -21.23 10.25
CA ARG A 117 -13.15 -20.86 10.47
C ARG A 117 -13.52 -19.55 9.78
N VAL A 118 -12.54 -18.74 9.40
CA VAL A 118 -12.79 -17.51 8.66
C VAL A 118 -13.01 -17.84 7.19
N TRP A 119 -14.14 -17.40 6.63
CA TRP A 119 -14.53 -17.78 5.27
C TRP A 119 -13.53 -17.33 4.18
N GLN A 120 -12.91 -16.16 4.40
CA GLN A 120 -11.91 -15.59 3.49
C GLN A 120 -10.54 -16.25 3.60
N ALA A 121 -10.33 -17.10 4.62
CA ALA A 121 -9.05 -17.75 4.81
C ALA A 121 -8.75 -18.66 3.63
N ARG A 122 -7.51 -18.58 3.15
CA ARG A 122 -6.95 -19.44 2.11
C ARG A 122 -5.60 -19.94 2.59
N LEU A 123 -5.14 -21.05 2.04
CA LEU A 123 -3.84 -21.60 2.40
C LEU A 123 -2.74 -20.71 1.79
N ASP A 124 -1.86 -20.17 2.64
CA ASP A 124 -0.66 -19.47 2.19
C ASP A 124 0.32 -20.47 1.56
N PRO A 125 0.69 -20.34 0.27
CA PRO A 125 1.59 -21.28 -0.39
C PRO A 125 2.99 -21.38 0.24
N ARG A 126 3.46 -20.32 0.91
CA ARG A 126 4.81 -20.27 1.52
C ARG A 126 4.81 -20.80 2.94
N ARG A 127 3.75 -20.55 3.70
CA ARG A 127 3.66 -20.89 5.13
C ARG A 127 2.84 -22.14 5.43
N ASN A 128 2.04 -22.59 4.46
CA ASN A 128 1.09 -23.69 4.62
C ASN A 128 0.11 -23.48 5.80
N THR A 129 -0.23 -22.23 6.09
CA THR A 129 -1.17 -21.84 7.15
C THR A 129 -2.40 -21.12 6.58
N PRO A 130 -3.59 -21.28 7.20
CA PRO A 130 -4.77 -20.51 6.82
C PRO A 130 -4.49 -19.03 7.07
N SER A 131 -4.59 -18.22 6.04
CA SER A 131 -4.21 -16.82 6.07
C SER A 131 -5.15 -15.95 5.25
N ILE A 132 -5.13 -14.65 5.52
CA ILE A 132 -5.78 -13.62 4.71
C ILE A 132 -4.74 -12.54 4.38
N GLY A 133 -4.91 -11.87 3.25
CA GLY A 133 -3.99 -10.86 2.76
C GLY A 133 -4.43 -9.48 3.21
N ILE A 134 -3.45 -8.62 3.47
CA ILE A 134 -3.63 -7.18 3.49
C ILE A 134 -2.80 -6.61 2.35
N TYR A 135 -3.48 -6.01 1.38
CA TYR A 135 -2.86 -5.36 0.25
C TYR A 135 -2.60 -3.90 0.62
N SER A 136 -1.35 -3.45 0.55
CA SER A 136 -0.98 -2.09 0.97
C SER A 136 -0.24 -1.34 -0.11
N HIS A 137 -0.46 -0.03 -0.15
CA HIS A 137 0.19 0.89 -1.06
C HIS A 137 1.10 1.84 -0.27
N VAL A 138 2.37 1.84 -0.65
CA VAL A 138 3.46 2.54 0.05
C VAL A 138 4.07 3.56 -0.90
N LYS A 139 4.16 4.84 -0.49
CA LYS A 139 4.82 5.89 -1.27
C LYS A 139 6.33 5.67 -1.30
N ASP A 140 6.99 6.21 -2.31
CA ASP A 140 8.45 6.23 -2.39
C ASP A 140 9.10 7.05 -1.27
N ARG A 141 8.46 8.11 -0.79
CA ARG A 141 8.85 8.82 0.43
C ARG A 141 8.43 8.10 1.73
N TRP A 142 8.23 6.79 1.66
CA TRP A 142 7.68 5.95 2.74
C TRP A 142 6.26 6.34 3.13
N GLY A 143 5.69 5.53 4.04
CA GLY A 143 4.31 5.69 4.49
C GLY A 143 3.31 4.96 3.62
N ILE A 144 2.26 4.47 4.28
CA ILE A 144 1.14 3.77 3.68
C ILE A 144 0.03 4.80 3.45
N PHE A 145 -0.48 4.92 2.22
CA PHE A 145 -1.60 5.82 1.93
C PHE A 145 -2.93 5.07 1.73
N HIS A 146 -2.85 3.77 1.45
CA HIS A 146 -4.04 2.94 1.33
C HIS A 146 -3.72 1.48 1.70
N ALA A 147 -4.67 0.80 2.32
CA ALA A 147 -4.63 -0.63 2.52
C ALA A 147 -6.04 -1.23 2.50
N GLN A 148 -6.15 -2.47 2.04
CA GLN A 148 -7.41 -3.20 2.04
C GLN A 148 -7.22 -4.71 2.24
N PRO A 149 -8.20 -5.40 2.81
CA PRO A 149 -8.26 -6.85 2.84
C PRO A 149 -8.20 -7.47 1.44
N PHE A 150 -7.55 -8.62 1.33
CA PHE A 150 -7.43 -9.35 0.08
C PHE A 150 -7.47 -10.86 0.31
N VAL A 151 -8.25 -11.57 -0.49
CA VAL A 151 -8.32 -13.04 -0.45
C VAL A 151 -7.11 -13.59 -1.21
N LEU A 152 -6.31 -14.47 -0.57
CA LEU A 152 -5.10 -15.00 -1.22
C LEU A 152 -5.48 -15.82 -2.46
N ASN A 153 -4.52 -15.93 -3.37
CA ASN A 153 -4.60 -16.69 -4.63
C ASN A 153 -5.55 -16.09 -5.67
N GLU A 154 -6.18 -14.94 -5.37
CA GLU A 154 -6.86 -14.13 -6.38
C GLU A 154 -5.88 -13.23 -7.14
N ARG A 155 -6.33 -12.65 -8.25
CA ARG A 155 -5.53 -11.70 -9.05
C ARG A 155 -5.46 -10.35 -8.34
N GLN A 156 -4.27 -9.76 -8.25
CA GLN A 156 -4.03 -8.56 -7.45
C GLN A 156 -4.14 -7.25 -8.25
N ALA A 157 -4.23 -7.31 -9.58
CA ALA A 157 -4.22 -6.12 -10.42
C ALA A 157 -5.36 -5.13 -10.13
N GLY A 158 -6.56 -5.64 -9.82
CA GLY A 158 -7.71 -4.80 -9.47
C GLY A 158 -7.49 -4.02 -8.17
N VAL A 159 -7.01 -4.69 -7.12
CA VAL A 159 -6.71 -4.05 -5.82
C VAL A 159 -5.51 -3.10 -5.90
N ALA A 160 -4.56 -3.38 -6.79
CA ALA A 160 -3.45 -2.47 -7.07
C ALA A 160 -3.94 -1.13 -7.65
N ILE A 161 -4.82 -1.17 -8.63
CA ILE A 161 -5.39 0.03 -9.25
C ILE A 161 -6.33 0.74 -8.26
N GLU A 162 -7.20 -0.01 -7.56
CA GLU A 162 -8.17 0.53 -6.60
C GLU A 162 -7.51 1.45 -5.57
N GLY A 163 -6.38 1.02 -4.98
CA GLY A 163 -5.74 1.85 -3.95
C GLY A 163 -5.18 3.16 -4.46
N VAL A 164 -4.79 3.25 -5.74
CA VAL A 164 -4.32 4.51 -6.34
C VAL A 164 -5.48 5.48 -6.55
N ILE A 165 -6.61 5.00 -7.08
CA ILE A 165 -7.79 5.83 -7.37
C ILE A 165 -8.56 6.25 -6.11
N ARG A 166 -8.36 5.54 -4.99
CA ARG A 166 -8.95 5.88 -3.69
C ARG A 166 -8.31 7.11 -3.03
N GLN A 167 -7.18 7.59 -3.53
CA GLN A 167 -6.61 8.86 -3.07
C GLN A 167 -7.54 10.01 -3.45
N GLU A 168 -7.75 10.97 -2.53
CA GLU A 168 -8.53 12.19 -2.83
C GLU A 168 -7.96 12.97 -4.02
N LYS A 169 -6.64 12.91 -4.19
CA LYS A 169 -5.91 13.43 -5.35
C LYS A 169 -5.02 12.34 -5.93
N LEU A 170 -5.06 12.16 -7.24
CA LEU A 170 -4.20 11.20 -7.93
C LEU A 170 -2.77 11.75 -8.02
N GLU A 171 -2.02 11.57 -6.94
CA GLU A 171 -0.62 12.02 -6.83
C GLU A 171 0.38 10.99 -7.37
N THR A 172 -0.05 9.73 -7.51
CA THR A 172 0.81 8.63 -7.94
C THR A 172 0.80 8.53 -9.46
N SER A 173 1.90 8.91 -10.11
CA SER A 173 2.09 8.77 -11.55
C SER A 173 2.57 7.36 -11.94
N GLN A 174 3.24 6.65 -11.01
CA GLN A 174 3.81 5.33 -11.24
C GLN A 174 3.55 4.40 -10.03
N LEU A 175 2.99 3.22 -10.29
CA LEU A 175 2.73 2.19 -9.29
C LEU A 175 3.56 0.94 -9.61
N ALA A 176 4.59 0.69 -8.80
CA ALA A 176 5.36 -0.53 -8.85
C ALA A 176 4.59 -1.70 -8.22
N VAL A 177 4.44 -2.80 -8.96
CA VAL A 177 3.70 -3.98 -8.50
C VAL A 177 4.52 -5.24 -8.67
N ASP A 178 4.18 -6.28 -7.91
CA ASP A 178 4.72 -7.62 -8.13
C ASP A 178 4.13 -8.27 -9.41
N THR A 179 4.54 -9.51 -9.69
CA THR A 179 4.05 -10.24 -10.87
C THR A 179 2.53 -10.53 -10.81
N HIS A 180 1.93 -10.65 -9.62
CA HIS A 180 0.50 -10.96 -9.47
C HIS A 180 -0.38 -9.71 -9.58
N GLY A 181 0.19 -8.53 -9.35
CA GLY A 181 -0.43 -7.22 -9.56
C GLY A 181 -0.54 -6.78 -11.02
N TYR A 182 -0.18 -7.64 -11.98
CA TYR A 182 -0.05 -7.28 -13.39
C TYR A 182 -0.84 -8.17 -14.34
N THR A 183 -1.53 -7.52 -15.29
CA THR A 183 -2.02 -8.10 -16.55
C THR A 183 -1.90 -7.04 -17.65
N ASP A 184 -1.88 -7.44 -18.93
CA ASP A 184 -1.89 -6.48 -20.05
C ASP A 184 -3.11 -5.55 -19.97
N PHE A 185 -4.31 -6.11 -19.71
CA PHE A 185 -5.52 -5.31 -19.53
C PHE A 185 -5.45 -4.34 -18.33
N ALA A 186 -4.85 -4.75 -17.21
CA ALA A 186 -4.68 -3.85 -16.08
C ALA A 186 -3.71 -2.71 -16.38
N MET A 187 -2.67 -2.95 -17.17
CA MET A 187 -1.72 -1.93 -17.58
C MET A 187 -2.37 -0.88 -18.49
N SER A 188 -3.23 -1.31 -19.43
CA SER A 188 -4.01 -0.36 -20.23
C SER A 188 -5.03 0.41 -19.40
N HIS A 189 -5.73 -0.27 -18.49
CA HIS A 189 -6.69 0.39 -17.62
C HIS A 189 -6.05 1.43 -16.69
N ALA A 190 -4.91 1.11 -16.07
CA ALA A 190 -4.14 2.06 -15.26
C ALA A 190 -3.72 3.29 -16.08
N ARG A 191 -3.22 3.09 -17.30
CA ARG A 191 -2.82 4.18 -18.19
C ARG A 191 -4.00 5.10 -18.53
N LEU A 192 -5.18 4.53 -18.78
CA LEU A 192 -6.40 5.31 -19.03
C LEU A 192 -6.89 6.07 -17.79
N LEU A 193 -6.60 5.56 -16.59
CA LEU A 193 -6.84 6.24 -15.31
C LEU A 193 -5.77 7.30 -14.99
N GLY A 194 -4.76 7.48 -15.84
CA GLY A 194 -3.78 8.56 -15.70
C GLY A 194 -2.50 8.22 -14.93
N PHE A 195 -2.21 6.93 -14.70
CA PHE A 195 -0.95 6.51 -14.08
C PHE A 195 -0.39 5.22 -14.71
N ASP A 196 0.91 4.98 -14.50
CA ASP A 196 1.60 3.83 -15.04
C ASP A 196 1.68 2.67 -14.05
N LEU A 197 1.25 1.49 -14.49
CA LEU A 197 1.50 0.25 -13.77
C LEU A 197 2.88 -0.28 -14.14
N CYS A 198 3.78 -0.40 -13.17
CA CYS A 198 5.18 -0.79 -13.38
C CYS A 198 5.46 -2.18 -12.77
N PRO A 199 5.28 -3.27 -13.53
CA PRO A 199 5.39 -4.61 -12.98
C PRO A 199 6.83 -5.09 -12.79
N ARG A 200 7.06 -5.84 -11.70
CA ARG A 200 8.26 -6.68 -11.54
C ARG A 200 8.08 -7.97 -12.34
N LEU A 201 8.58 -7.99 -13.57
CA LEU A 201 8.45 -9.13 -14.48
C LEU A 201 9.57 -10.16 -14.24
N LYS A 202 9.20 -11.29 -13.62
CA LYS A 202 10.14 -12.34 -13.19
C LYS A 202 10.51 -13.27 -14.35
N GLU A 203 9.55 -13.63 -15.20
CA GLU A 203 9.71 -14.66 -16.22
C GLU A 203 10.18 -14.10 -17.57
N LEU A 204 10.92 -14.90 -18.33
CA LEU A 204 11.42 -14.52 -19.66
C LEU A 204 10.27 -14.29 -20.66
N LYS A 205 9.22 -15.11 -20.61
CA LYS A 205 8.03 -14.96 -21.47
C LYS A 205 7.30 -13.63 -21.26
N GLN A 206 7.42 -13.05 -20.07
CA GLN A 206 6.82 -11.77 -19.73
C GLN A 206 7.63 -10.58 -20.27
N ARG A 207 8.80 -10.82 -20.88
CA ARG A 207 9.73 -9.79 -21.37
C ARG A 207 9.70 -9.64 -22.90
N HIS A 208 8.73 -10.25 -23.58
CA HIS A 208 8.55 -10.03 -25.01
C HIS A 208 8.10 -8.59 -25.29
N LEU A 209 8.66 -8.03 -26.35
CA LEU A 209 8.33 -6.75 -26.91
C LEU A 209 7.25 -6.95 -27.98
N PHE A 210 6.15 -6.25 -27.86
CA PHE A 210 5.00 -6.34 -28.75
C PHE A 210 4.93 -5.10 -29.62
N VAL A 211 4.90 -5.30 -30.93
CA VAL A 211 4.83 -4.21 -31.91
C VAL A 211 3.63 -4.40 -32.84
N PRO A 212 3.15 -3.33 -33.49
CA PRO A 212 2.06 -3.42 -34.46
C PRO A 212 2.34 -4.46 -35.56
N ARG A 213 1.28 -5.14 -36.02
CA ARG A 213 1.36 -6.05 -37.17
C ARG A 213 1.99 -5.33 -38.38
N GLY A 214 2.92 -6.01 -39.04
CA GLY A 214 3.65 -5.47 -40.20
C GLY A 214 4.87 -4.61 -39.86
N THR A 215 5.18 -4.37 -38.58
CA THR A 215 6.40 -3.66 -38.18
C THR A 215 7.64 -4.49 -38.55
N LYS A 216 8.61 -3.86 -39.22
CA LYS A 216 9.91 -4.49 -39.51
C LYS A 216 10.76 -4.51 -38.26
N VAL A 217 11.01 -5.70 -37.72
CA VAL A 217 11.82 -5.91 -36.51
C VAL A 217 13.27 -6.22 -36.92
N PRO A 218 14.28 -5.56 -36.33
CA PRO A 218 15.69 -5.90 -36.53
C PRO A 218 16.02 -7.35 -36.12
N ALA A 219 16.91 -8.00 -36.85
CA ALA A 219 17.25 -9.41 -36.62
C ALA A 219 17.82 -9.67 -35.22
N GLU A 220 18.51 -8.69 -34.65
CA GLU A 220 19.18 -8.75 -33.35
C GLU A 220 18.19 -8.89 -32.18
N ILE A 221 16.96 -8.38 -32.33
CA ILE A 221 15.91 -8.42 -31.29
C ILE A 221 14.70 -9.25 -31.70
N ALA A 222 14.72 -9.87 -32.88
CA ALA A 222 13.60 -10.65 -33.41
C ALA A 222 13.17 -11.78 -32.46
N ALA A 223 14.12 -12.41 -31.76
CA ALA A 223 13.84 -13.50 -30.82
C ALA A 223 13.00 -13.10 -29.59
N VAL A 224 12.96 -11.80 -29.27
CA VAL A 224 12.20 -11.26 -28.13
C VAL A 224 11.05 -10.34 -28.56
N CYS A 225 10.77 -10.25 -29.86
CA CYS A 225 9.75 -9.36 -30.41
C CYS A 225 8.61 -10.14 -31.09
N GLU A 226 7.38 -9.70 -30.83
CA GLU A 226 6.16 -10.21 -31.47
C GLU A 226 5.44 -9.08 -32.20
N ALA A 227 5.38 -9.14 -33.53
CA ALA A 227 4.67 -8.18 -34.36
C ALA A 227 3.20 -8.59 -34.59
N ASN A 228 2.45 -8.82 -33.52
CA ASN A 228 1.08 -9.34 -33.58
C ASN A 228 0.01 -8.38 -33.08
N VAL A 229 0.38 -7.15 -32.68
CA VAL A 229 -0.58 -6.18 -32.12
C VAL A 229 -1.51 -5.63 -33.20
N ASP A 230 -2.82 -5.74 -32.93
CA ASP A 230 -3.88 -5.23 -33.78
C ASP A 230 -4.31 -3.82 -33.33
N VAL A 231 -3.77 -2.79 -33.98
CA VAL A 231 -4.06 -1.39 -33.65
C VAL A 231 -5.49 -0.99 -34.06
N ALA A 232 -6.00 -1.55 -35.16
CA ALA A 232 -7.36 -1.27 -35.63
C ALA A 232 -8.41 -1.77 -34.61
N LEU A 233 -8.14 -2.88 -33.92
CA LEU A 233 -9.01 -3.35 -32.83
C LEU A 233 -9.04 -2.36 -31.65
N ILE A 234 -7.89 -1.76 -31.31
CA ILE A 234 -7.80 -0.75 -30.25
C ILE A 234 -8.62 0.47 -30.65
N GLU A 235 -8.44 0.99 -31.86
CA GLU A 235 -9.16 2.15 -32.38
C GLU A 235 -10.68 1.91 -32.39
N LYS A 236 -11.12 0.74 -32.86
CA LYS A 236 -12.53 0.36 -32.93
C LYS A 236 -13.24 0.36 -31.57
N HIS A 237 -12.54 -0.04 -30.51
CA HIS A 237 -13.11 -0.16 -29.16
C HIS A 237 -12.59 0.89 -28.18
N TRP A 238 -11.93 1.94 -28.68
CA TRP A 238 -11.30 2.98 -27.87
C TRP A 238 -12.31 3.64 -26.91
N ASP A 239 -13.45 4.08 -27.43
CA ASP A 239 -14.48 4.74 -26.63
C ASP A 239 -15.00 3.85 -25.51
N SER A 240 -15.11 2.54 -25.75
CA SER A 240 -15.52 1.57 -24.73
C SER A 240 -14.49 1.42 -23.61
N LEU A 241 -13.19 1.40 -23.96
CA LEU A 241 -12.10 1.36 -23.00
C LEU A 241 -12.06 2.63 -22.14
N VAL A 242 -12.20 3.80 -22.77
CA VAL A 242 -12.25 5.10 -22.07
C VAL A 242 -13.48 5.17 -21.17
N HIS A 243 -14.65 4.73 -21.64
CA HIS A 243 -15.87 4.72 -20.84
C HIS A 243 -15.74 3.81 -19.59
N LEU A 244 -15.09 2.65 -19.74
CA LEU A 244 -14.79 1.77 -18.60
C LEU A 244 -13.89 2.48 -17.58
N ALA A 245 -12.82 3.13 -18.03
CA ALA A 245 -11.92 3.90 -17.15
C ALA A 245 -12.66 5.06 -16.48
N ALA A 246 -13.50 5.79 -17.21
CA ALA A 246 -14.31 6.87 -16.66
C ALA A 246 -15.32 6.38 -15.61
N SER A 247 -15.93 5.20 -15.82
CA SER A 247 -16.83 4.58 -14.83
C SER A 247 -16.12 4.23 -13.53
N VAL A 248 -14.87 3.77 -13.62
CA VAL A 248 -14.02 3.48 -12.45
C VAL A 248 -13.58 4.78 -11.76
N MET A 249 -13.09 5.76 -12.52
CA MET A 249 -12.65 7.06 -12.00
C MET A 249 -13.78 7.83 -11.29
N SER A 250 -15.00 7.75 -11.83
CA SER A 250 -16.18 8.42 -11.24
C SER A 250 -16.85 7.64 -10.10
N GLY A 251 -16.33 6.45 -9.74
CA GLY A 251 -16.85 5.64 -8.64
C GLY A 251 -18.13 4.86 -8.95
N HIS A 252 -18.58 4.81 -10.21
CA HIS A 252 -19.74 3.97 -10.62
C HIS A 252 -19.40 2.47 -10.59
N ALA A 253 -18.12 2.12 -10.71
CA ALA A 253 -17.59 0.77 -10.54
C ALA A 253 -16.26 0.83 -9.79
N SER A 254 -15.92 -0.22 -9.04
CA SER A 254 -14.55 -0.35 -8.49
C SER A 254 -13.61 -0.92 -9.54
N ALA A 255 -12.32 -0.57 -9.44
CA ALA A 255 -11.29 -1.21 -10.26
C ALA A 255 -11.24 -2.71 -10.01
N VAL A 256 -11.49 -3.14 -8.76
CA VAL A 256 -11.58 -4.57 -8.41
C VAL A 256 -12.67 -5.27 -9.23
N ALA A 257 -13.88 -4.70 -9.31
CA ALA A 257 -14.98 -5.29 -10.07
C ALA A 257 -14.71 -5.25 -11.59
N ALA A 258 -14.16 -4.16 -12.11
CA ALA A 258 -13.82 -4.03 -13.52
C ALA A 258 -12.77 -5.08 -13.94
N LEU A 259 -11.71 -5.25 -13.15
CA LEU A 259 -10.64 -6.21 -13.44
C LEU A 259 -11.05 -7.66 -13.16
N ALA A 260 -12.00 -7.90 -12.26
CA ALA A 260 -12.60 -9.22 -12.09
C ALA A 260 -13.45 -9.62 -13.30
N ARG A 261 -14.21 -8.68 -13.88
CA ARG A 261 -14.97 -8.90 -15.12
C ARG A 261 -14.04 -9.14 -16.31
N PHE A 262 -13.04 -8.28 -16.48
CA PHE A 262 -12.08 -8.35 -17.59
C PHE A 262 -10.82 -9.13 -17.21
N GLY A 263 -11.02 -10.32 -16.66
CA GLY A 263 -9.98 -11.31 -16.39
C GLY A 263 -9.77 -12.28 -17.55
N SER A 264 -8.98 -13.34 -17.33
CA SER A 264 -8.72 -14.36 -18.37
C SER A 264 -9.97 -15.06 -18.90
N ALA A 265 -11.05 -15.09 -18.12
CA ALA A 265 -12.34 -15.66 -18.54
C ALA A 265 -13.09 -14.77 -19.56
N ALA A 266 -12.70 -13.51 -19.72
CA ALA A 266 -13.27 -12.59 -20.71
C ALA A 266 -12.58 -12.70 -22.09
N GLN A 267 -11.73 -13.72 -22.30
CA GLN A 267 -11.11 -13.95 -23.60
C GLN A 267 -12.19 -14.10 -24.68
N GLY A 268 -12.04 -13.35 -25.78
CA GLY A 268 -13.06 -13.24 -26.83
C GLY A 268 -14.05 -12.08 -26.68
N ASP A 269 -14.11 -11.41 -25.51
CA ASP A 269 -14.81 -10.13 -25.39
C ASP A 269 -14.02 -9.03 -26.15
N PRO A 270 -14.64 -8.29 -27.09
CA PRO A 270 -13.93 -7.30 -27.89
C PRO A 270 -13.25 -6.19 -27.08
N ILE A 271 -13.83 -5.78 -25.96
CA ILE A 271 -13.26 -4.75 -25.08
C ILE A 271 -12.04 -5.33 -24.35
N TYR A 272 -12.13 -6.56 -23.86
CA TYR A 272 -11.00 -7.25 -23.24
C TYR A 272 -9.82 -7.36 -24.21
N GLU A 273 -10.07 -7.86 -25.42
CA GLU A 273 -9.04 -8.05 -26.43
C GLU A 273 -8.38 -6.71 -26.81
N ALA A 274 -9.17 -5.67 -27.05
CA ALA A 274 -8.65 -4.32 -27.32
C ALA A 274 -7.77 -3.80 -26.17
N GLY A 275 -8.22 -3.97 -24.92
CA GLY A 275 -7.46 -3.58 -23.74
C GLY A 275 -6.16 -4.36 -23.56
N VAL A 276 -6.16 -5.65 -23.90
CA VAL A 276 -4.93 -6.49 -23.90
C VAL A 276 -3.96 -6.04 -24.98
N GLN A 277 -4.42 -5.74 -26.20
CA GLN A 277 -3.55 -5.23 -27.27
C GLN A 277 -2.90 -3.90 -26.89
N LEU A 278 -3.67 -2.97 -26.31
CA LEU A 278 -3.13 -1.71 -25.78
C LEU A 278 -2.12 -1.96 -24.66
N GLY A 279 -2.44 -2.87 -23.74
CA GLY A 279 -1.57 -3.28 -22.64
C GLY A 279 -0.22 -3.83 -23.11
N ARG A 280 -0.21 -4.60 -24.19
CA ARG A 280 1.01 -5.14 -24.81
C ARG A 280 1.93 -4.05 -25.36
N LEU A 281 1.37 -3.02 -26.01
CA LEU A 281 2.15 -1.85 -26.45
C LEU A 281 2.75 -1.10 -25.26
N LEU A 282 1.95 -0.87 -24.21
CA LEU A 282 2.40 -0.21 -22.99
C LEU A 282 3.49 -1.02 -22.26
N ARG A 283 3.35 -2.34 -22.20
CA ARG A 283 4.40 -3.24 -21.67
C ARG A 283 5.69 -3.04 -22.45
N THR A 284 5.62 -2.93 -23.77
CA THR A 284 6.80 -2.77 -24.63
C THR A 284 7.51 -1.45 -24.34
N ALA A 285 6.76 -0.35 -24.24
CA ALA A 285 7.30 0.95 -23.85
C ALA A 285 7.96 0.90 -22.47
N PHE A 286 7.29 0.29 -21.48
CA PHE A 286 7.85 0.10 -20.15
C PHE A 286 9.13 -0.75 -20.15
N LEU A 287 9.15 -1.86 -20.88
CA LEU A 287 10.31 -2.74 -20.97
C LEU A 287 11.51 -2.05 -21.61
N ALA A 288 11.28 -1.26 -22.67
CA ALA A 288 12.33 -0.46 -23.29
C ALA A 288 12.96 0.49 -22.27
N ASP A 289 12.15 1.22 -21.50
CA ASP A 289 12.62 2.10 -20.44
C ASP A 289 13.33 1.32 -19.32
N TYR A 290 12.78 0.19 -18.89
CA TYR A 290 13.35 -0.64 -17.84
C TYR A 290 14.73 -1.22 -18.20
N PHE A 291 14.93 -1.62 -19.46
CA PHE A 291 16.19 -2.21 -19.91
C PHE A 291 17.24 -1.15 -20.21
N VAL A 292 16.86 -0.01 -20.80
CA VAL A 292 17.78 1.01 -21.28
C VAL A 292 18.11 2.06 -20.21
N LYS A 293 17.15 2.41 -19.33
CA LYS A 293 17.31 3.48 -18.33
C LYS A 293 17.63 2.89 -16.96
N ASP A 294 18.91 2.83 -16.62
CA ASP A 294 19.39 2.32 -15.32
C ASP A 294 18.80 3.06 -14.12
N ALA A 295 18.65 4.39 -14.21
CA ALA A 295 18.07 5.21 -13.15
C ALA A 295 16.61 4.78 -12.85
N PHE A 296 15.79 4.63 -13.89
CA PHE A 296 14.40 4.19 -13.78
C PHE A 296 14.28 2.80 -13.14
N ARG A 297 15.11 1.86 -13.61
CA ARG A 297 15.16 0.50 -13.05
C ARG A 297 15.55 0.49 -11.56
N ASN A 298 16.50 1.34 -11.17
CA ASN A 298 16.94 1.45 -9.78
C ASN A 298 15.88 2.10 -8.87
N GLU A 299 15.14 3.09 -9.38
CA GLU A 299 14.01 3.71 -8.68
C GLU A 299 12.91 2.67 -8.37
N LEU A 300 12.51 1.89 -9.37
CA LEU A 300 11.51 0.82 -9.22
C LEU A 300 11.93 -0.23 -8.18
N ARG A 301 13.19 -0.70 -8.25
CA ARG A 301 13.72 -1.67 -7.28
C ARG A 301 13.73 -1.09 -5.87
N ARG A 302 14.12 0.18 -5.71
CA ARG A 302 14.15 0.85 -4.41
C ARG A 302 12.76 0.91 -3.79
N VAL A 303 11.75 1.27 -4.58
CA VAL A 303 10.37 1.37 -4.09
C VAL A 303 9.77 0.03 -3.74
N LEU A 304 10.01 -1.02 -4.54
CA LEU A 304 9.58 -2.38 -4.18
C LEU A 304 10.21 -2.85 -2.85
N ASN A 305 11.50 -2.57 -2.63
CA ASN A 305 12.16 -2.89 -1.36
C ASN A 305 11.57 -2.12 -0.15
N ARG A 306 11.02 -0.91 -0.37
CA ARG A 306 10.31 -0.16 0.69
C ARG A 306 9.02 -0.86 1.08
N GLY A 307 8.26 -1.36 0.11
CA GLY A 307 7.08 -2.19 0.36
C GLY A 307 7.40 -3.40 1.24
N GLU A 308 8.50 -4.11 0.93
CA GLU A 308 8.97 -5.25 1.74
C GLU A 308 9.34 -4.84 3.18
N ALA A 309 10.06 -3.72 3.36
CA ALA A 309 10.44 -3.19 4.67
C ALA A 309 9.23 -2.73 5.50
N VAL A 310 8.23 -2.10 4.88
CA VAL A 310 6.98 -1.73 5.53
C VAL A 310 6.16 -2.96 5.91
N ASN A 311 6.14 -3.99 5.06
CA ASN A 311 5.52 -5.27 5.40
C ASN A 311 6.23 -5.96 6.59
N ALA A 312 7.56 -5.84 6.71
CA ALA A 312 8.28 -6.31 7.89
C ALA A 312 7.90 -5.53 9.16
N LEU A 313 7.79 -4.20 9.08
CA LEU A 313 7.33 -3.33 10.17
C LEU A 313 5.91 -3.73 10.63
N LYS A 314 4.96 -3.86 9.70
CA LYS A 314 3.59 -4.29 10.02
C LYS A 314 3.54 -5.65 10.72
N ARG A 315 4.36 -6.62 10.31
CA ARG A 315 4.45 -7.93 10.98
C ARG A 315 5.02 -7.84 12.40
N ALA A 316 5.93 -6.90 12.64
CA ALA A 316 6.47 -6.67 13.97
C ALA A 316 5.45 -5.99 14.89
N ILE A 317 4.58 -5.12 14.35
CA ILE A 317 3.49 -4.50 15.12
C ILE A 317 2.37 -5.52 15.40
N TYR A 318 1.93 -6.26 14.39
CA TYR A 318 0.88 -7.27 14.53
C TYR A 318 1.48 -8.66 14.77
N THR A 319 1.85 -8.94 16.03
CA THR A 319 2.48 -10.22 16.38
C THR A 319 1.46 -11.30 16.71
N GLY A 320 0.94 -11.99 15.70
CA GLY A 320 0.09 -13.15 15.94
C GLY A 320 -0.86 -13.44 14.81
N ARG A 321 -1.92 -14.16 15.14
CA ARG A 321 -3.00 -14.50 14.20
C ARG A 321 -4.08 -13.42 14.25
N ILE A 322 -4.66 -13.09 13.10
CA ILE A 322 -5.89 -12.31 13.07
C ILE A 322 -6.99 -13.14 13.72
N SER A 323 -7.61 -12.58 14.75
CA SER A 323 -8.65 -13.30 15.48
C SER A 323 -9.89 -13.48 14.60
N PRO A 324 -10.68 -14.56 14.78
CA PRO A 324 -11.92 -14.74 14.03
C PRO A 324 -12.91 -13.58 14.20
N ALA A 325 -12.89 -12.89 15.34
CA ALA A 325 -13.75 -11.74 15.62
C ALA A 325 -13.33 -10.46 14.85
N GLN A 326 -12.11 -10.41 14.32
CA GLN A 326 -11.60 -9.32 13.51
C GLN A 326 -11.66 -9.62 12.01
N ALA A 327 -11.97 -10.86 11.63
CA ALA A 327 -12.00 -11.29 10.24
C ALA A 327 -13.32 -11.97 9.85
N LYS A 328 -14.39 -11.80 10.65
CA LYS A 328 -15.69 -12.41 10.34
C LYS A 328 -16.37 -11.66 9.19
N ARG A 329 -16.26 -10.34 9.17
CA ARG A 329 -16.83 -9.47 8.15
C ARG A 329 -15.77 -8.62 7.45
N VAL A 330 -16.09 -8.14 6.25
CA VAL A 330 -15.20 -7.30 5.44
C VAL A 330 -14.83 -6.01 6.18
N ASP A 331 -15.80 -5.35 6.81
CA ASP A 331 -15.59 -4.11 7.58
C ASP A 331 -14.68 -4.30 8.80
N GLU A 332 -14.74 -5.47 9.45
CA GLU A 332 -13.85 -5.78 10.56
C GLU A 332 -12.42 -5.95 10.09
N MET A 333 -12.24 -6.60 8.94
CA MET A 333 -10.92 -6.79 8.37
C MET A 333 -10.36 -5.49 7.78
N GLN A 334 -11.21 -4.64 7.22
CA GLN A 334 -10.84 -3.30 6.77
C GLN A 334 -10.32 -2.48 7.96
N ALA A 335 -11.02 -2.50 9.11
CA ALA A 335 -10.54 -1.83 10.32
C ALA A 335 -9.17 -2.34 10.80
N VAL A 336 -8.88 -3.65 10.67
CA VAL A 336 -7.53 -4.19 10.94
C VAL A 336 -6.50 -3.63 9.96
N ALA A 337 -6.80 -3.63 8.65
CA ALA A 337 -5.90 -3.13 7.62
C ALA A 337 -5.58 -1.64 7.82
N ASP A 338 -6.58 -0.83 8.10
CA ASP A 338 -6.43 0.60 8.32
C ASP A 338 -5.75 0.92 9.64
N ALA A 339 -6.14 0.28 10.75
CA ALA A 339 -5.50 0.50 12.05
C ALA A 339 -4.03 0.05 12.05
N LEU A 340 -3.71 -1.08 11.41
CA LEU A 340 -2.33 -1.52 11.24
C LEU A 340 -1.52 -0.56 10.37
N SER A 341 -2.12 -0.01 9.31
CA SER A 341 -1.48 0.99 8.46
C SER A 341 -1.24 2.30 9.20
N LEU A 342 -2.21 2.77 9.99
CA LEU A 342 -2.07 3.92 10.87
C LEU A 342 -0.95 3.71 11.89
N MET A 343 -0.92 2.56 12.57
CA MET A 343 0.15 2.22 13.53
C MET A 343 1.54 2.20 12.88
N ALA A 344 1.66 1.61 11.69
CA ALA A 344 2.92 1.62 10.95
C ALA A 344 3.34 3.04 10.55
N ASN A 345 2.39 3.89 10.12
CA ASN A 345 2.65 5.29 9.82
C ASN A 345 3.05 6.09 11.06
N ILE A 346 2.44 5.84 12.23
CA ILE A 346 2.82 6.48 13.50
C ILE A 346 4.28 6.16 13.81
N VAL A 347 4.68 4.87 13.74
CA VAL A 347 6.06 4.46 14.00
C VAL A 347 7.02 5.11 13.00
N MET A 348 6.70 5.10 11.70
CA MET A 348 7.53 5.75 10.68
C MET A 348 7.62 7.26 10.86
N ALA A 349 6.50 7.92 11.20
CA ALA A 349 6.45 9.36 11.44
C ALA A 349 7.30 9.76 12.64
N TRP A 350 7.21 9.00 13.74
CA TRP A 350 8.05 9.22 14.92
C TRP A 350 9.53 9.04 14.60
N ASN A 351 9.90 7.92 13.95
CA ASN A 351 11.28 7.67 13.52
C ASN A 351 11.80 8.80 12.62
N THR A 352 10.97 9.27 11.69
CA THR A 352 11.29 10.39 10.79
C THR A 352 11.58 11.67 11.58
N SER A 353 10.75 12.00 12.57
CA SER A 353 10.94 13.16 13.43
C SER A 353 12.24 13.05 14.26
N GLN A 354 12.52 11.87 14.83
CA GLN A 354 13.77 11.62 15.55
C GLN A 354 15.01 11.74 14.65
N MET A 355 14.92 11.21 13.43
CA MET A 355 15.99 11.32 12.42
C MET A 355 16.22 12.78 12.04
N GLN A 356 15.16 13.55 11.80
CA GLN A 356 15.25 14.98 11.49
C GLN A 356 15.92 15.75 12.63
N ALA A 357 15.50 15.53 13.89
CA ALA A 357 16.10 16.20 15.05
C ALA A 357 17.60 15.88 15.22
N VAL A 358 18.06 14.69 14.82
CA VAL A 358 19.50 14.37 14.79
C VAL A 358 20.22 15.17 13.69
N LEU A 359 19.65 15.22 12.49
CA LEU A 359 20.22 15.97 11.37
C LEU A 359 20.29 17.47 11.66
N ASP A 360 19.27 18.05 12.27
CA ASP A 360 19.25 19.47 12.64
C ASP A 360 20.36 19.81 13.65
N ARG A 361 20.58 18.93 14.64
CA ARG A 361 21.69 19.06 15.59
C ARG A 361 23.06 18.97 14.93
N TRP A 362 23.23 18.11 13.93
CA TRP A 362 24.48 17.99 13.18
C TRP A 362 24.73 19.20 12.27
N SER A 363 23.68 19.69 11.61
CA SER A 363 23.73 20.93 10.83
C SER A 363 24.18 22.12 11.69
N ASN A 364 23.62 22.25 12.91
CA ASN A 364 24.02 23.28 13.87
C ASN A 364 25.48 23.16 14.33
N ARG A 365 26.08 21.97 14.24
CA ARG A 365 27.50 21.71 14.50
C ARG A 365 28.38 21.80 13.26
N ARG A 366 27.85 22.31 12.14
CA ARG A 366 28.50 22.39 10.82
C ARG A 366 28.94 21.03 10.25
N GLN A 367 28.28 19.96 10.65
CA GLN A 367 28.45 18.62 10.07
C GLN A 367 27.33 18.39 9.06
N VAL A 368 27.60 18.66 7.78
CA VAL A 368 26.63 18.48 6.70
C VAL A 368 26.77 17.08 6.12
N ILE A 369 25.69 16.32 6.16
CA ILE A 369 25.62 15.00 5.52
C ILE A 369 25.01 15.14 4.13
N PRO A 370 25.63 14.58 3.09
CA PRO A 370 25.06 14.57 1.74
C PRO A 370 23.64 13.99 1.71
N PRO A 371 22.68 14.63 1.02
CA PRO A 371 21.31 14.12 0.88
C PRO A 371 21.23 12.67 0.36
N GLU A 372 22.18 12.27 -0.48
CA GLU A 372 22.27 10.91 -1.02
C GLU A 372 22.51 9.84 0.04
N LEU A 373 23.20 10.17 1.13
CA LEU A 373 23.41 9.26 2.26
C LEU A 373 22.20 9.25 3.18
N ILE A 374 21.58 10.42 3.39
CA ILE A 374 20.34 10.55 4.16
C ILE A 374 19.22 9.72 3.54
N GLY A 375 19.08 9.80 2.20
CA GLY A 375 18.07 9.07 1.43
C GLY A 375 18.17 7.54 1.50
N LYS A 376 19.28 6.99 2.02
CA LYS A 376 19.48 5.55 2.23
C LYS A 376 18.98 5.05 3.59
N ILE A 377 18.61 5.94 4.50
CA ILE A 377 18.15 5.56 5.84
C ILE A 377 16.63 5.41 5.85
N ALA A 378 16.15 4.23 6.23
CA ALA A 378 14.72 3.92 6.34
C ALA A 378 14.12 4.33 7.69
N PRO A 379 12.90 4.89 7.72
CA PRO A 379 12.15 5.19 8.94
C PRO A 379 11.45 3.96 9.56
N THR A 380 11.82 2.74 9.15
CA THR A 380 11.16 1.48 9.58
C THR A 380 11.91 0.73 10.67
N ARG A 381 13.00 1.29 11.23
CA ARG A 381 13.79 0.63 12.27
C ARG A 381 13.03 0.56 13.60
N LEU A 382 13.18 -0.57 14.29
CA LEU A 382 12.46 -0.90 15.52
C LEU A 382 13.36 -1.15 16.73
N GLU A 383 14.68 -1.17 16.57
CA GLU A 383 15.63 -1.54 17.65
C GLU A 383 15.48 -0.68 18.92
N SER A 384 15.01 0.56 18.78
CA SER A 384 14.79 1.49 19.89
C SER A 384 13.34 1.52 20.40
N ILE A 385 12.42 0.73 19.84
CA ILE A 385 10.99 0.78 20.17
C ILE A 385 10.56 -0.56 20.75
N ASN A 386 10.17 -0.57 22.03
CA ASN A 386 9.51 -1.72 22.63
C ASN A 386 8.02 -1.73 22.22
N LEU A 387 7.66 -2.70 21.39
CA LEU A 387 6.29 -2.88 20.87
C LEU A 387 5.35 -3.59 21.85
N ARG A 388 5.85 -4.14 22.97
CA ARG A 388 5.12 -5.06 23.84
C ARG A 388 4.89 -4.56 25.26
N GLY A 389 5.37 -3.36 25.60
CA GLY A 389 5.40 -2.88 26.98
C GLY A 389 6.66 -3.34 27.70
#